data_AF-A0AAV1XM67-F1
#
_entry.id   AF-A0AAV1XM67-F1
#
_cell.length_a   1.000
_cell.length_b   1.000
_cell.length_c   1.000
_cell.angle_alpha   90.00
_cell.angle_beta   90.00
_cell.angle_gamma   90.00
#
_symmetry.space_group_name_H-M   'P 1'
#
loop_
_entity.id
_entity.type
_entity.pdbx_description
1 polymer ?
#
loop_
_entity_poly.entity_id
_entity_poly.type
_entity_poly.pdbx_seq_one_letter_code
_entity_poly.pdbx_strand_id
1 'polypeptide(L)'
;MLKSTIKWRFEFKPEKIQWDDIAQEASTGTLYKADYLDKQGRIVLVMRPGIQGTNSATGQIKYLVYCLENAILNLSSNQEQMVWLIDFQGWSTSSISLKVTKETAQVLQDHYPERLAFAIFYNPPKVFESFLMMAKPFLEPSTQKKVTFAYPDNPRSCMVMEELFDMNKLETYFGGKNTVGFNYETYAQKMKDDDKKMSNFIDSGCSSPNNYFSNDVSESQLSDDNDSEDEISCDEAVCSNLEEDNNQIKQGQILCLQHDSKNEILEPKR
;
A
#
# COMPACT_ATOMS: atom_id res chain seq x y z
N MET A 1 -15.76 2.69 8.31
CA MET A 1 -14.90 2.67 7.11
C MET A 1 -15.71 2.51 5.83
N LEU A 2 -16.30 1.34 5.52
CA LEU A 2 -16.96 1.11 4.23
C LEU A 2 -17.98 2.19 3.80
N LYS A 3 -18.93 2.58 4.66
CA LYS A 3 -19.91 3.65 4.35
C LYS A 3 -19.23 5.00 4.03
N SER A 4 -18.21 5.36 4.81
CA SER A 4 -17.43 6.59 4.61
C SER A 4 -16.66 6.55 3.30
N THR A 5 -16.05 5.40 2.96
CA THR A 5 -15.35 5.20 1.69
C THR A 5 -16.30 5.27 0.50
N ILE A 6 -17.48 4.66 0.57
CA ILE A 6 -18.49 4.74 -0.50
C ILE A 6 -18.90 6.19 -0.74
N LYS A 7 -19.20 6.93 0.34
CA LYS A 7 -19.52 8.36 0.25
C LYS A 7 -18.36 9.15 -0.37
N TRP A 8 -17.14 8.92 0.11
CA TRP A 8 -15.94 9.59 -0.41
C TRP A 8 -15.73 9.29 -1.91
N ARG A 9 -15.88 8.03 -2.35
CA ARG A 9 -15.77 7.68 -3.77
C ARG A 9 -16.84 8.36 -4.62
N PHE A 10 -18.07 8.48 -4.11
CA PHE A 10 -19.14 9.20 -4.81
C PHE A 10 -18.83 10.69 -5.00
N GLU A 11 -18.20 11.32 -4.00
CA GLU A 11 -17.85 12.74 -4.02
C GLU A 11 -16.56 13.01 -4.80
N PHE A 12 -15.49 12.26 -4.50
CA PHE A 12 -14.14 12.41 -5.05
C PHE A 12 -14.01 11.84 -6.47
N LYS A 13 -14.76 10.78 -6.79
CA LYS A 13 -14.79 10.10 -8.10
C LYS A 13 -13.41 9.65 -8.58
N PRO A 14 -12.67 8.84 -7.79
CA PRO A 14 -11.34 8.37 -8.15
C PRO A 14 -11.32 7.63 -9.50
N GLU A 15 -12.40 6.92 -9.83
CA GLU A 15 -12.56 6.18 -11.09
C GLU A 15 -12.68 7.07 -12.34
N LYS A 16 -12.86 8.38 -12.18
CA LYS A 16 -12.98 9.34 -13.29
C LYS A 16 -11.73 10.17 -13.52
N ILE A 17 -10.70 10.00 -12.69
CA ILE A 17 -9.45 10.74 -12.85
C ILE A 17 -8.72 10.15 -14.06
N GLN A 18 -8.37 11.01 -15.02
CA GLN A 18 -7.58 10.63 -16.18
C GLN A 18 -6.18 11.25 -16.12
N TRP A 19 -5.26 10.74 -16.93
CA TRP A 19 -3.90 11.23 -17.01
C TRP A 19 -3.83 12.75 -17.21
N ASP A 20 -4.65 13.29 -18.11
CA ASP A 20 -4.63 14.72 -18.43
C ASP A 20 -5.03 15.61 -17.22
N ASP A 21 -5.76 15.08 -16.23
CA ASP A 21 -6.07 15.78 -14.98
C ASP A 21 -4.85 15.95 -14.06
N ILE A 22 -3.88 15.04 -14.15
CA ILE A 22 -2.76 14.91 -13.20
C ILE A 22 -1.39 15.02 -13.86
N ALA A 23 -1.35 15.20 -15.18
CA ALA A 23 -0.13 15.22 -15.99
C ALA A 23 0.89 16.26 -15.50
N GLN A 24 0.40 17.41 -15.01
CA GLN A 24 1.24 18.45 -14.42
C GLN A 24 1.87 18.00 -13.10
N GLU A 25 1.10 17.33 -12.23
CA GLU A 25 1.59 16.80 -10.94
C GLU A 25 2.61 15.68 -11.14
N ALA A 26 2.43 14.88 -12.19
CA ALA A 26 3.32 13.79 -12.56
C ALA A 26 4.64 14.24 -13.21
N SER A 27 4.70 15.48 -13.70
CA SER A 27 5.78 15.96 -14.59
C SER A 27 7.19 15.81 -14.02
N THR A 28 7.34 15.91 -12.71
CA THR A 28 8.65 15.89 -12.04
C THR A 28 9.03 14.54 -11.45
N GLY A 29 8.14 13.55 -11.46
CA GLY A 29 8.42 12.22 -10.90
C GLY A 29 8.52 12.20 -9.36
N THR A 30 7.80 13.09 -8.67
CA THR A 30 7.70 13.12 -7.20
C THR A 30 6.98 11.91 -6.62
N LEU A 31 6.09 11.31 -7.41
CA LEU A 31 5.38 10.07 -7.15
C LEU A 31 5.14 9.38 -8.50
N TYR A 32 5.29 8.07 -8.59
CA TYR A 32 4.89 7.31 -9.77
C TYR A 32 4.80 5.80 -9.50
N LYS A 33 4.11 5.07 -10.38
CA LYS A 33 4.13 3.60 -10.45
C LYS A 33 5.35 3.13 -11.24
N ALA A 34 6.21 2.32 -10.64
CA ALA A 34 7.39 1.79 -11.32
C ALA A 34 7.02 0.88 -12.51
N ASP A 35 7.97 0.66 -13.41
CA ASP A 35 7.85 -0.27 -14.53
C ASP A 35 8.27 -1.70 -14.18
N TYR A 36 8.75 -1.92 -12.95
CA TYR A 36 9.08 -3.22 -12.39
C TYR A 36 8.22 -3.55 -11.17
N LEU A 37 8.27 -4.83 -10.80
CA LEU A 37 7.67 -5.38 -9.59
C LEU A 37 8.77 -5.74 -8.60
N ASP A 38 8.40 -5.88 -7.33
CA ASP A 38 9.28 -6.56 -6.39
C ASP A 38 9.38 -8.06 -6.73
N LYS A 39 10.29 -8.78 -6.06
CA LYS A 39 10.49 -10.22 -6.30
C LYS A 39 9.30 -11.10 -5.93
N GLN A 40 8.31 -10.58 -5.21
CA GLN A 40 7.06 -11.26 -4.89
C GLN A 40 5.93 -10.93 -5.87
N GLY A 41 6.21 -10.11 -6.90
CA GLY A 41 5.23 -9.72 -7.91
C GLY A 41 4.32 -8.56 -7.49
N ARG A 42 4.65 -7.84 -6.41
CA ARG A 42 3.89 -6.66 -5.97
C ARG A 42 4.25 -5.44 -6.79
N ILE A 43 3.24 -4.62 -7.05
CA ILE A 43 3.41 -3.30 -7.65
C ILE A 43 4.27 -2.42 -6.72
N VAL A 44 5.20 -1.67 -7.30
CA VAL A 44 6.06 -0.72 -6.59
C VAL A 44 5.62 0.70 -6.92
N LEU A 45 5.28 1.46 -5.88
CA LEU A 45 5.12 2.91 -5.94
C LEU A 45 6.41 3.57 -5.46
N VAL A 46 6.91 4.53 -6.24
CA VAL A 46 8.10 5.30 -5.90
C VAL A 46 7.69 6.71 -5.54
N MET A 47 8.19 7.22 -4.41
CA MET A 47 8.02 8.60 -3.98
C MET A 47 9.39 9.26 -3.79
N ARG A 48 9.56 10.47 -4.32
CA ARG A 48 10.81 11.23 -4.29
C ARG A 48 10.56 12.62 -3.73
N PRO A 49 10.33 12.75 -2.41
CA PRO A 49 9.96 14.02 -1.81
C PRO A 49 11.05 15.10 -1.90
N GLY A 50 12.32 14.73 -2.14
CA GLY A 50 13.39 15.70 -2.37
C GLY A 50 13.30 16.44 -3.70
N ILE A 51 12.46 15.98 -4.63
CA ILE A 51 12.18 16.67 -5.90
C ILE A 51 11.09 17.72 -5.65
N GLN A 52 11.29 18.93 -6.19
CA GLN A 52 10.24 19.94 -6.18
C GLN A 52 9.08 19.51 -7.08
N GLY A 53 7.93 19.24 -6.46
CA GLY A 53 6.66 19.06 -7.15
C GLY A 53 5.94 20.38 -7.39
N THR A 54 4.67 20.29 -7.75
CA THR A 54 3.80 21.47 -7.72
C THR A 54 3.50 21.86 -6.26
N ASN A 55 2.98 23.07 -6.06
CA ASN A 55 2.57 23.54 -4.73
C ASN A 55 1.09 23.27 -4.41
N SER A 56 0.40 22.43 -5.20
CA SER A 56 -1.03 22.15 -5.03
C SER A 56 -1.25 20.92 -4.17
N ALA A 57 -1.61 21.10 -2.89
CA ALA A 57 -1.96 19.97 -2.02
C ALA A 57 -3.09 19.11 -2.61
N THR A 58 -4.14 19.74 -3.14
CA THR A 58 -5.26 19.05 -3.79
C THR A 58 -4.81 18.29 -5.04
N GLY A 59 -3.92 18.88 -5.84
CA GLY A 59 -3.37 18.22 -7.04
C GLY A 59 -2.51 17.01 -6.66
N GLN A 60 -1.63 17.15 -5.68
CA GLN A 60 -0.82 16.05 -5.15
C GLN A 60 -1.67 14.90 -4.60
N ILE A 61 -2.75 15.19 -3.85
CA ILE A 61 -3.67 14.15 -3.37
C ILE A 61 -4.43 13.50 -4.53
N LYS A 62 -4.90 14.27 -5.52
CA LYS A 62 -5.53 13.72 -6.72
C LYS A 62 -4.59 12.79 -7.49
N TYR A 63 -3.31 13.17 -7.61
CA TYR A 63 -2.30 12.37 -8.27
C TYR A 63 -1.92 11.11 -7.48
N LEU A 64 -1.85 11.20 -6.14
CA LEU A 64 -1.69 10.04 -5.27
C LEU A 64 -2.82 9.02 -5.48
N VAL A 65 -4.07 9.48 -5.44
CA VAL A 65 -5.23 8.61 -5.64
C VAL A 65 -5.21 7.98 -7.03
N TYR A 66 -4.87 8.74 -8.06
CA TYR A 66 -4.71 8.20 -9.41
C TYR A 66 -3.66 7.08 -9.48
N CYS A 67 -2.48 7.26 -8.85
CA CYS A 67 -1.45 6.23 -8.78
C CYS A 67 -1.93 4.98 -8.01
N LEU A 68 -2.70 5.16 -6.93
CA LEU A 68 -3.26 4.06 -6.14
C LEU A 68 -4.29 3.25 -6.93
N GLU A 69 -5.27 3.91 -7.56
CA GLU A 69 -6.26 3.22 -8.39
C GLU A 69 -5.58 2.49 -9.55
N ASN A 70 -4.65 3.15 -10.24
CA ASN A 70 -3.91 2.54 -11.33
C ASN A 70 -3.06 1.34 -10.86
N ALA A 71 -2.43 1.42 -9.68
CA ALA A 71 -1.74 0.28 -9.07
C ALA A 71 -2.71 -0.87 -8.78
N ILE A 72 -3.86 -0.60 -8.17
CA ILE A 72 -4.88 -1.60 -7.83
C ILE A 72 -5.40 -2.33 -9.07
N LEU A 73 -5.66 -1.59 -10.16
CA LEU A 73 -6.11 -2.18 -11.44
C LEU A 73 -5.09 -3.13 -12.06
N ASN A 74 -3.80 -2.94 -11.77
CA ASN A 74 -2.71 -3.73 -12.32
C ASN A 74 -2.17 -4.79 -11.34
N LEU A 75 -2.80 -4.97 -10.17
CA LEU A 75 -2.46 -6.06 -9.26
C LEU A 75 -2.88 -7.40 -9.87
N SER A 76 -2.05 -8.44 -9.68
CA SER A 76 -2.44 -9.80 -10.00
C SER A 76 -3.51 -10.30 -9.03
N SER A 77 -4.31 -11.30 -9.43
CA SER A 77 -5.43 -11.81 -8.64
C SER A 77 -5.06 -12.34 -7.25
N ASN A 78 -3.78 -12.65 -7.02
CA ASN A 78 -3.23 -13.12 -5.76
C ASN A 78 -2.52 -12.03 -4.94
N GLN A 79 -2.53 -10.77 -5.38
CA GLN A 79 -1.87 -9.66 -4.70
C GLN A 79 -2.89 -8.57 -4.37
N GLU A 80 -2.97 -8.19 -3.09
CA GLU A 80 -3.84 -7.10 -2.64
C GLU A 80 -3.06 -5.87 -2.17
N GLN A 81 -1.74 -6.03 -2.05
CA GLN A 81 -0.83 -5.08 -1.44
C GLN A 81 0.25 -4.61 -2.42
N MET A 82 0.73 -3.40 -2.20
CA MET A 82 1.81 -2.77 -2.96
C MET A 82 2.96 -2.38 -2.03
N VAL A 83 4.13 -2.22 -2.63
CA VAL A 83 5.36 -1.79 -1.95
C VAL A 83 5.63 -0.33 -2.24
N TRP A 84 6.14 0.38 -1.24
CA TRP A 84 6.51 1.79 -1.38
C TRP A 84 8.03 1.96 -1.25
N LEU A 85 8.65 2.60 -2.23
CA LEU A 85 10.06 3.02 -2.18
C LEU A 85 10.13 4.55 -2.09
N ILE A 86 10.72 5.07 -1.02
CA ILE A 86 10.82 6.50 -0.77
C ILE A 86 12.29 6.92 -0.86
N ASP A 87 12.64 7.69 -1.87
CA ASP A 87 13.98 8.27 -2.07
C ASP A 87 14.09 9.63 -1.40
N PHE A 88 14.94 9.73 -0.38
CA PHE A 88 15.18 10.98 0.34
C PHE A 88 16.32 11.82 -0.22
N GLN A 89 16.89 11.48 -1.38
CA GLN A 89 17.88 12.34 -2.03
C GLN A 89 17.30 13.74 -2.30
N GLY A 90 18.01 14.77 -1.85
CA GLY A 90 17.56 16.18 -1.99
C GLY A 90 16.47 16.59 -1.00
N TRP A 91 16.05 15.71 -0.08
CA TRP A 91 15.03 16.03 0.91
C TRP A 91 15.53 17.04 1.95
N SER A 92 14.67 18.00 2.29
CA SER A 92 14.81 18.91 3.41
C SER A 92 13.49 19.01 4.18
N THR A 93 13.48 19.69 5.33
CA THR A 93 12.26 19.88 6.11
C THR A 93 11.18 20.69 5.39
N SER A 94 11.54 21.44 4.34
CA SER A 94 10.58 22.16 3.48
C SER A 94 10.08 21.34 2.29
N SER A 95 10.65 20.15 2.04
CA SER A 95 10.27 19.28 0.93
C SER A 95 8.84 18.75 1.01
N ILE A 96 8.32 18.55 2.23
CA ILE A 96 6.96 18.04 2.45
C ILE A 96 6.26 18.89 3.50
N SER A 97 5.04 19.34 3.20
CA SER A 97 4.20 20.03 4.19
C SER A 97 3.48 19.02 5.10
N LEU A 98 3.38 19.34 6.39
CA LEU A 98 2.60 18.53 7.35
C LEU A 98 1.12 18.41 6.94
N LYS A 99 0.59 19.40 6.22
CA LYS A 99 -0.77 19.36 5.67
C LYS A 99 -0.92 18.20 4.67
N VAL A 100 -0.03 18.13 3.67
CA VAL A 100 -0.05 17.06 2.66
C VAL A 100 0.22 15.71 3.31
N THR A 101 1.12 15.63 4.29
CA THR A 101 1.38 14.40 5.04
C THR A 101 0.12 13.91 5.77
N LYS A 102 -0.58 14.82 6.45
CA LYS A 102 -1.83 14.50 7.14
C LYS A 102 -2.92 14.05 6.17
N GLU A 103 -3.13 14.79 5.08
CA GLU A 103 -4.15 14.44 4.07
C GLU A 103 -3.83 13.10 3.38
N THR A 104 -2.56 12.85 3.07
CA THR A 104 -2.09 11.55 2.53
C THR A 104 -2.41 10.42 3.49
N ALA A 105 -2.07 10.59 4.78
CA ALA A 105 -2.33 9.58 5.79
C ALA A 105 -3.84 9.32 5.96
N GLN A 106 -4.67 10.37 5.93
CA GLN A 106 -6.13 10.23 5.99
C GLN A 106 -6.67 9.43 4.80
N VAL A 107 -6.26 9.78 3.57
CA VAL A 107 -6.69 9.04 2.37
C VAL A 107 -6.30 7.57 2.45
N LEU A 108 -5.04 7.27 2.80
CA LEU A 108 -4.55 5.89 2.88
C LEU A 108 -5.28 5.07 3.95
N GLN A 109 -5.48 5.63 5.14
CA GLN A 109 -6.09 4.91 6.27
C GLN A 109 -7.60 4.76 6.11
N ASP A 110 -8.29 5.82 5.67
CA ASP A 110 -9.75 5.83 5.64
C ASP A 110 -10.33 5.19 4.36
N HIS A 111 -9.58 5.20 3.25
CA HIS A 111 -10.10 4.84 1.93
C HIS A 111 -9.31 3.72 1.22
N TYR A 112 -8.05 3.49 1.60
CA TYR A 112 -7.20 2.42 1.05
C TYR A 112 -6.56 1.56 2.15
N PRO A 113 -7.34 1.06 3.13
CA PRO A 113 -6.77 0.31 4.25
C PRO A 113 -6.09 -0.98 3.77
N GLU A 114 -5.05 -1.40 4.50
CA GLU A 114 -4.28 -2.63 4.27
C GLU A 114 -3.63 -2.80 2.88
N ARG A 115 -3.55 -1.73 2.07
CA ARG A 115 -2.86 -1.76 0.77
C ARG A 115 -1.34 -1.75 0.84
N LEU A 116 -0.75 -1.34 1.97
CA LEU A 116 0.70 -1.33 2.15
C LEU A 116 1.21 -2.70 2.61
N ALA A 117 2.09 -3.33 1.82
CA ALA A 117 2.87 -4.48 2.25
C ALA A 117 4.01 -4.02 3.18
N PHE A 118 4.91 -3.20 2.64
CA PHE A 118 5.95 -2.50 3.38
C PHE A 118 6.39 -1.23 2.63
N ALA A 119 7.02 -0.32 3.37
CA ALA A 119 7.66 0.87 2.83
C ALA A 119 9.16 0.86 3.14
N ILE A 120 10.00 1.21 2.18
CA ILE A 120 11.43 1.42 2.38
C ILE A 120 11.74 2.90 2.30
N PHE A 121 12.26 3.44 3.38
CA PHE A 121 12.78 4.80 3.44
C PHE A 121 14.26 4.72 3.13
N TYR A 122 14.62 5.10 1.90
CA TYR A 122 15.97 4.96 1.39
C TYR A 122 16.77 6.24 1.59
N ASN A 123 17.90 6.10 2.26
CA ASN A 123 18.85 7.15 2.59
C ASN A 123 18.25 8.44 3.21
N PRO A 124 17.35 8.35 4.23
CA PRO A 124 16.82 9.54 4.86
C PRO A 124 17.93 10.33 5.58
N PRO A 125 17.97 11.67 5.46
CA PRO A 125 18.95 12.48 6.18
C PRO A 125 18.65 12.44 7.68
N LYS A 126 19.66 12.64 8.53
CA LYS A 126 19.50 12.59 10.01
C LYS A 126 18.39 13.52 10.54
N VAL A 127 18.20 14.67 9.91
CA VAL A 127 17.14 15.63 10.27
C VAL A 127 15.72 15.11 10.00
N PHE A 128 15.56 14.04 9.23
CA PHE A 128 14.28 13.39 8.96
C PHE A 128 13.63 12.82 10.23
N GLU A 129 14.42 12.38 11.22
CA GLU A 129 13.88 11.83 12.47
C GLU A 129 12.94 12.83 13.18
N SER A 130 13.30 14.11 13.18
CA SER A 130 12.46 15.18 13.75
C SER A 130 11.15 15.34 12.97
N PHE A 131 11.21 15.27 11.64
CA PHE A 131 10.00 15.31 10.80
C PHE A 131 9.11 14.09 11.04
N LEU A 132 9.69 12.90 11.08
CA LEU A 132 8.96 11.67 11.36
C LEU A 132 8.27 11.75 12.73
N MET A 133 8.92 12.31 13.74
CA MET A 133 8.31 12.52 15.06
C MET A 133 7.06 13.41 14.99
N MET A 134 7.07 14.46 14.17
CA MET A 134 5.89 15.32 13.93
C MET A 134 4.81 14.63 13.10
N ALA A 135 5.18 13.75 12.18
CA ALA A 135 4.25 13.03 11.31
C ALA A 135 3.62 11.78 11.97
N LYS A 136 4.30 11.18 12.96
CA LYS A 136 3.88 9.96 13.68
C LYS A 136 2.42 9.98 14.17
N PRO A 137 1.86 11.07 14.72
CA PRO A 137 0.46 11.12 15.16
C PRO A 137 -0.56 10.85 14.04
N PHE A 138 -0.17 11.00 12.77
CA PHE A 138 -1.04 10.76 11.62
C PHE A 138 -0.93 9.33 11.09
N LEU A 139 0.05 8.54 11.53
CA LEU A 139 0.32 7.19 11.03
C LEU A 139 -0.15 6.13 12.03
N GLU A 140 -1.00 5.22 11.58
CA GLU A 140 -1.43 4.07 12.38
C GLU A 140 -0.24 3.18 12.80
N PRO A 141 -0.32 2.53 13.98
CA PRO A 141 0.76 1.68 14.48
C PRO A 141 1.12 0.51 13.54
N SER A 142 0.16 -0.03 12.80
CA SER A 142 0.38 -1.09 11.79
C SER A 142 1.28 -0.59 10.65
N THR A 143 1.05 0.63 10.17
CA THR A 143 1.86 1.28 9.14
C THR A 143 3.29 1.51 9.62
N GLN A 144 3.46 1.98 10.86
CA GLN A 144 4.80 2.23 11.42
C GLN A 144 5.66 0.95 11.47
N LYS A 145 5.04 -0.21 11.76
CA LYS A 145 5.73 -1.52 11.78
C LYS A 145 6.14 -2.02 10.39
N LYS A 146 5.51 -1.48 9.34
CA LYS A 146 5.77 -1.83 7.93
C LYS A 146 6.86 -0.96 7.29
N VAL A 147 7.44 0.00 8.02
CA VAL A 147 8.51 0.89 7.53
C VAL A 147 9.88 0.28 7.83
N THR A 148 10.71 0.15 6.80
CA THR A 148 12.11 -0.25 6.88
C THR A 148 13.01 0.89 6.43
N PHE A 149 14.07 1.16 7.19
CA PHE A 149 15.09 2.15 6.82
C PHE A 149 16.24 1.45 6.10
N ALA A 150 16.62 1.96 4.92
CA ALA A 150 17.72 1.42 4.13
C ALA A 150 18.76 2.51 3.88
N TYR A 151 20.04 2.19 4.11
CA TYR A 151 21.16 3.11 3.88
C TYR A 151 22.17 2.48 2.91
N PRO A 152 22.67 3.23 1.91
CA PRO A 152 23.55 2.70 0.85
C PRO A 152 24.91 2.21 1.36
N ASP A 153 25.38 2.76 2.48
CA ASP A 153 26.65 2.41 3.11
C ASP A 153 26.50 1.28 4.15
N ASN A 154 25.29 0.79 4.38
CA ASN A 154 25.01 -0.29 5.32
C ASN A 154 24.89 -1.64 4.57
N PRO A 155 25.78 -2.62 4.81
CA PRO A 155 25.74 -3.92 4.12
C PRO A 155 24.42 -4.68 4.31
N ARG A 156 23.80 -4.59 5.50
CA ARG A 156 22.52 -5.24 5.77
C ARG A 156 21.40 -4.60 4.98
N SER A 157 21.38 -3.27 4.85
CA SER A 157 20.42 -2.58 3.99
C SER A 157 20.58 -2.98 2.52
N CYS A 158 21.82 -3.12 2.04
CA CYS A 158 22.09 -3.60 0.68
C CYS A 158 21.53 -5.00 0.46
N MET A 159 21.79 -5.93 1.39
CA MET A 159 21.23 -7.29 1.34
C MET A 159 19.70 -7.28 1.30
N VAL A 160 19.04 -6.45 2.13
CA VAL A 160 17.57 -6.33 2.12
C VAL A 160 17.05 -5.84 0.75
N MET A 161 17.71 -4.86 0.13
CA MET A 161 17.32 -4.40 -1.21
C MET A 161 17.50 -5.52 -2.25
N GLU A 162 18.60 -6.26 -2.20
CA GLU A 162 18.87 -7.41 -3.08
C GLU A 162 17.86 -8.55 -2.89
N GLU A 163 17.42 -8.82 -1.67
CA GLU A 163 16.40 -9.84 -1.38
C GLU A 163 15.02 -9.45 -1.91
N LEU A 164 14.70 -8.16 -1.90
CA LEU A 164 13.37 -7.66 -2.25
C LEU A 164 13.21 -7.31 -3.74
N PHE A 165 14.27 -6.88 -4.42
CA PHE A 165 14.20 -6.34 -5.79
C PHE A 165 15.18 -6.99 -6.75
N ASP A 166 14.86 -6.91 -8.05
CA ASP A 166 15.81 -7.18 -9.11
C ASP A 166 16.69 -5.95 -9.32
N MET A 167 17.95 -6.04 -8.89
CA MET A 167 18.91 -4.94 -8.95
C MET A 167 19.21 -4.45 -10.38
N ASN A 168 18.91 -5.23 -11.43
CA ASN A 168 19.09 -4.76 -12.80
C ASN A 168 17.94 -3.83 -13.25
N LYS A 169 16.77 -3.94 -12.62
CA LYS A 169 15.59 -3.12 -12.92
C LYS A 169 15.44 -1.92 -11.97
N LEU A 170 15.85 -2.11 -10.72
CA LEU A 170 15.83 -1.08 -9.68
C LEU A 170 16.66 0.15 -10.09
N GLU A 171 16.14 1.35 -9.85
CA GLU A 171 16.81 2.60 -10.18
C GLU A 171 18.08 2.83 -9.35
N THR A 172 19.03 3.56 -9.95
CA THR A 172 20.33 3.88 -9.34
C THR A 172 20.25 4.64 -8.01
N TYR A 173 19.26 5.52 -7.81
CA TYR A 173 19.08 6.22 -6.54
C TYR A 173 18.56 5.33 -5.40
N PHE A 174 18.18 4.07 -5.69
CA PHE A 174 17.94 3.01 -4.70
C PHE A 174 19.08 1.99 -4.63
N GLY A 175 20.23 2.28 -5.26
CA GLY A 175 21.39 1.38 -5.33
C GLY A 175 21.29 0.30 -6.42
N GLY A 176 20.29 0.37 -7.29
CA GLY A 176 20.15 -0.50 -8.45
C GLY A 176 21.04 -0.12 -9.62
N LYS A 177 20.89 -0.83 -10.74
CA LYS A 177 21.70 -0.66 -11.96
C LYS A 177 20.95 0.02 -13.10
N ASN A 178 19.65 0.27 -12.94
CA ASN A 178 18.86 0.96 -13.96
C ASN A 178 19.17 2.47 -13.95
N THR A 179 19.85 2.92 -15.00
CA THR A 179 20.28 4.32 -15.19
C THR A 179 19.25 5.20 -15.88
N VAL A 180 18.18 4.63 -16.45
CA VAL A 180 17.14 5.40 -17.15
C VAL A 180 16.34 6.24 -16.16
N GLY A 181 16.01 5.66 -15.00
CA GLY A 181 15.21 6.32 -13.97
C GLY A 181 13.80 6.69 -14.45
N PHE A 182 13.21 7.72 -13.85
CA PHE A 182 11.90 8.23 -14.24
C PHE A 182 12.00 9.01 -15.58
N ASN A 183 11.31 8.53 -16.61
CA ASN A 183 11.11 9.24 -17.87
C ASN A 183 9.64 9.62 -18.03
N TYR A 184 9.35 10.92 -18.09
CA TYR A 184 7.98 11.44 -18.12
C TYR A 184 7.19 10.97 -19.35
N GLU A 185 7.78 11.01 -20.56
CA GLU A 185 7.04 10.68 -21.78
C GLU A 185 6.63 9.21 -21.81
N THR A 186 7.56 8.33 -21.46
CA THR A 186 7.33 6.88 -21.37
C THR A 186 6.30 6.56 -20.30
N TYR A 187 6.39 7.22 -19.14
CA TYR A 187 5.42 7.08 -18.07
C TYR A 187 4.03 7.57 -18.50
N ALA A 188 3.94 8.78 -19.07
CA ALA A 188 2.70 9.36 -19.55
C ALA A 188 1.99 8.47 -20.58
N GLN A 189 2.74 7.90 -21.52
CA GLN A 189 2.20 6.99 -22.53
C GLN A 189 1.58 5.75 -21.87
N LYS A 190 2.29 5.12 -20.93
CA LYS A 190 1.80 3.95 -20.19
C LYS A 190 0.53 4.25 -19.41
N MET A 191 0.50 5.39 -18.71
CA MET A 191 -0.66 5.78 -17.91
C MET A 191 -1.89 6.08 -18.78
N LYS A 192 -1.71 6.75 -19.92
CA LYS A 192 -2.79 6.95 -20.91
C LYS A 192 -3.32 5.64 -21.48
N ASP A 193 -2.45 4.66 -21.69
CA ASP A 193 -2.88 3.34 -22.18
C ASP A 193 -3.63 2.55 -21.09
N ASP A 194 -3.25 2.70 -19.82
CA ASP A 194 -4.02 2.13 -18.70
C ASP A 194 -5.39 2.82 -18.53
N ASP A 195 -5.50 4.14 -18.74
CA ASP A 195 -6.79 4.84 -18.74
C ASP A 195 -7.75 4.28 -19.80
N LYS A 196 -7.24 4.02 -21.02
CA LYS A 196 -8.05 3.41 -22.09
C LYS A 196 -8.54 2.01 -21.71
N LYS A 197 -7.68 1.19 -21.09
CA LYS A 197 -8.07 -0.15 -20.61
C LYS A 197 -9.19 -0.05 -19.58
N MET A 198 -9.09 0.92 -18.66
CA MET A 198 -10.11 1.18 -17.65
C MET A 198 -11.45 1.61 -18.26
N SER A 199 -11.43 2.55 -19.21
CA SER A 199 -12.65 2.97 -19.92
C SER A 199 -13.32 1.79 -20.62
N ASN A 200 -12.56 0.97 -21.35
CA ASN A 200 -13.09 -0.21 -22.01
C ASN A 200 -13.69 -1.22 -21.02
N PHE A 201 -13.08 -1.39 -19.84
CA PHE A 201 -13.59 -2.27 -18.79
C PHE A 201 -14.94 -1.77 -18.26
N ILE A 202 -15.06 -0.47 -17.97
CA ILE A 202 -16.30 0.15 -17.48
C ILE A 202 -17.40 0.05 -18.55
N ASP A 203 -17.08 0.32 -19.81
CA ASP A 203 -18.03 0.29 -20.93
C ASP A 203 -18.53 -1.13 -21.25
N SER A 204 -17.75 -2.16 -20.92
CA SER A 204 -18.11 -3.58 -21.15
C SER A 204 -19.17 -4.13 -20.18
N GLY A 205 -19.52 -3.39 -19.12
CA GLY A 205 -20.68 -3.71 -18.27
C GLY A 205 -20.56 -4.95 -17.36
N CYS A 206 -19.36 -5.49 -17.12
CA CYS A 206 -19.16 -6.66 -16.25
C CYS A 206 -18.38 -6.37 -14.95
N SER A 207 -18.91 -6.91 -13.85
CA SER A 207 -18.38 -6.95 -12.49
C SER A 207 -17.08 -7.77 -12.39
N SER A 208 -15.97 -7.14 -12.01
CA SER A 208 -14.67 -7.73 -11.61
C SER A 208 -13.96 -8.67 -12.62
N PRO A 209 -12.61 -8.79 -12.58
CA PRO A 209 -11.87 -9.54 -13.58
C PRO A 209 -11.97 -11.05 -13.29
N ASN A 210 -12.84 -11.75 -14.00
CA ASN A 210 -12.84 -13.21 -14.08
C ASN A 210 -12.24 -13.59 -15.44
N ASN A 211 -10.91 -13.64 -15.54
CA ASN A 211 -10.25 -14.16 -16.72
C ASN A 211 -9.07 -15.05 -16.35
N TYR A 212 -9.32 -16.11 -15.57
CA TYR A 212 -8.38 -17.22 -15.37
C TYR A 212 -9.13 -18.53 -15.03
N PHE A 213 -9.93 -19.03 -15.95
CA PHE A 213 -10.14 -20.47 -16.06
C PHE A 213 -10.02 -20.87 -17.53
N SER A 214 -8.77 -21.07 -17.95
CA SER A 214 -8.45 -21.94 -19.07
C SER A 214 -7.30 -22.81 -18.60
N ASN A 215 -7.65 -23.97 -18.06
CA ASN A 215 -6.80 -25.14 -18.09
C ASN A 215 -7.70 -26.29 -18.55
N ASP A 216 -7.52 -26.66 -19.81
CA ASP A 216 -7.94 -27.93 -20.35
C ASP A 216 -7.34 -29.06 -19.50
N VAL A 217 -8.19 -29.84 -18.85
CA VAL A 217 -7.93 -31.26 -18.58
C VAL A 217 -9.22 -32.02 -18.83
N SER A 218 -9.30 -32.52 -20.07
CA SER A 218 -9.82 -33.81 -20.52
C SER A 218 -11.02 -34.44 -19.78
N GLU A 219 -12.14 -34.40 -20.50
CA GLU A 219 -13.17 -35.43 -20.62
C GLU A 219 -12.82 -36.82 -20.08
N SER A 220 -13.66 -37.31 -19.16
CA SER A 220 -14.10 -38.69 -19.16
C SER A 220 -15.61 -38.73 -18.97
N GLN A 221 -16.29 -39.24 -20.00
CA GLN A 221 -17.73 -39.43 -20.12
C GLN A 221 -18.29 -40.38 -19.05
N LEU A 222 -19.55 -40.15 -18.64
CA LEU A 222 -20.60 -41.19 -18.58
C LEU A 222 -21.98 -40.57 -18.30
N SER A 223 -22.79 -40.58 -19.38
CA SER A 223 -24.24 -40.79 -19.50
C SER A 223 -25.21 -40.33 -18.39
N ASP A 224 -26.09 -39.42 -18.85
CA ASP A 224 -27.54 -39.31 -18.64
C ASP A 224 -28.24 -40.46 -17.89
N ASP A 225 -29.09 -40.10 -16.93
CA ASP A 225 -30.45 -40.66 -16.80
C ASP A 225 -31.38 -39.65 -16.08
N ASN A 226 -32.59 -39.55 -16.63
CA ASN A 226 -33.72 -38.71 -16.21
C ASN A 226 -34.58 -39.38 -15.11
N ASP A 227 -35.57 -38.61 -14.65
CA ASP A 227 -36.73 -38.95 -13.80
C ASP A 227 -36.47 -38.99 -12.28
N SER A 228 -37.31 -38.45 -11.40
CA SER A 228 -38.68 -37.93 -11.50
C SER A 228 -38.99 -37.05 -10.27
N GLU A 229 -40.05 -36.27 -10.40
CA GLU A 229 -40.69 -35.43 -9.37
C GLU A 229 -41.03 -36.17 -8.07
N ASP A 230 -40.97 -35.45 -6.95
CA ASP A 230 -41.95 -35.59 -5.85
C ASP A 230 -41.94 -34.30 -4.99
N GLU A 231 -43.07 -33.60 -5.01
CA GLU A 231 -43.44 -32.61 -3.98
C GLU A 231 -43.83 -33.32 -2.68
N ILE A 232 -43.51 -32.76 -1.52
CA ILE A 232 -44.36 -32.78 -0.31
C ILE A 232 -44.01 -31.59 0.61
N SER A 233 -44.97 -30.66 0.63
CA SER A 233 -45.50 -29.82 1.71
C SER A 233 -45.16 -30.13 3.19
N CYS A 234 -44.98 -29.04 3.98
CA CYS A 234 -45.66 -28.70 5.26
C CYS A 234 -44.74 -28.02 6.32
N ASP A 235 -44.99 -26.72 6.51
CA ASP A 235 -45.28 -25.97 7.75
C ASP A 235 -44.42 -26.03 9.04
N GLU A 236 -44.06 -24.80 9.45
CA GLU A 236 -44.01 -24.15 10.77
C GLU A 236 -44.00 -24.98 12.09
N ALA A 237 -43.06 -24.66 13.00
CA ALA A 237 -43.33 -23.91 14.26
C ALA A 237 -42.15 -23.96 15.28
N VAL A 238 -41.64 -22.76 15.62
CA VAL A 238 -41.48 -22.12 16.95
C VAL A 238 -40.89 -22.86 18.19
N CYS A 239 -39.99 -22.12 18.86
CA CYS A 239 -39.53 -22.14 20.28
C CYS A 239 -38.55 -23.25 20.71
N SER A 240 -37.58 -23.04 21.60
CA SER A 240 -37.24 -21.94 22.53
C SER A 240 -35.87 -22.24 23.17
N ASN A 241 -35.23 -21.19 23.69
CA ASN A 241 -34.09 -21.11 24.63
C ASN A 241 -33.73 -22.37 25.44
N LEU A 242 -32.43 -22.55 25.69
CA LEU A 242 -31.90 -22.72 27.06
C LEU A 242 -30.39 -22.39 27.11
N GLU A 243 -30.04 -21.72 28.20
CA GLU A 243 -28.76 -21.16 28.62
C GLU A 243 -27.73 -22.22 29.08
N GLU A 244 -26.47 -21.78 29.04
CA GLU A 244 -25.36 -22.03 29.99
C GLU A 244 -24.86 -23.47 30.27
N ASP A 245 -23.55 -23.70 30.04
CA ASP A 245 -22.63 -23.70 31.17
C ASP A 245 -21.14 -23.51 30.80
N ASN A 246 -20.42 -22.88 31.72
CA ASN A 246 -19.01 -22.48 31.67
C ASN A 246 -18.05 -23.65 31.97
N ASN A 247 -16.81 -23.59 31.46
CA ASN A 247 -15.63 -23.78 32.31
C ASN A 247 -14.27 -23.34 31.70
N GLN A 248 -13.66 -22.40 32.43
CA GLN A 248 -12.24 -22.26 32.82
C GLN A 248 -11.12 -22.31 31.77
N ILE A 249 -10.23 -21.30 31.82
CA ILE A 249 -8.82 -21.45 32.23
C ILE A 249 -8.30 -20.10 32.78
N LYS A 250 -7.69 -20.16 33.97
CA LYS A 250 -7.04 -19.07 34.73
C LYS A 250 -5.67 -18.74 34.13
N GLN A 251 -5.30 -17.46 34.05
CA GLN A 251 -3.89 -17.03 33.92
C GLN A 251 -3.47 -16.22 35.15
N GLY A 252 -2.37 -16.65 35.75
CA GLY A 252 -1.78 -16.10 36.95
C GLY A 252 -1.03 -14.79 36.72
N GLN A 253 -1.05 -13.97 37.75
CA GLN A 253 -0.24 -12.77 37.92
C GLN A 253 1.25 -13.15 38.08
N ILE A 254 2.12 -12.45 37.35
CA ILE A 254 3.55 -12.36 37.67
C ILE A 254 3.86 -10.94 38.15
N LEU A 255 4.46 -10.91 39.34
CA LEU A 255 4.81 -9.78 40.18
C LEU A 255 6.05 -9.06 39.63
N CYS A 256 6.03 -7.73 39.59
CA CYS A 256 7.20 -6.88 39.37
C CYS A 256 8.13 -6.91 40.60
N LEU A 257 9.43 -7.14 40.37
CA LEU A 257 10.48 -6.87 41.36
C LEU A 257 11.26 -5.64 40.90
N GLN A 258 11.18 -4.58 41.72
CA GLN A 258 12.08 -3.42 41.66
C GLN A 258 13.42 -3.81 42.29
N HIS A 259 14.52 -3.49 41.60
CA HIS A 259 15.86 -3.50 42.18
C HIS A 259 16.50 -2.15 41.84
N ASP A 260 16.41 -1.21 42.80
CA ASP A 260 17.18 0.04 42.79
C ASP A 260 18.51 -0.22 43.50
N SER A 261 19.60 -0.16 42.74
CA SER A 261 20.97 -0.13 43.27
C SER A 261 21.47 1.31 43.29
N LYS A 262 21.68 1.82 44.51
CA LYS A 262 22.47 3.02 44.81
C LYS A 262 23.96 2.74 44.59
N ASN A 263 24.66 3.70 43.97
CA ASN A 263 26.09 4.09 44.12
C ASN A 263 26.42 4.99 42.92
N GLU A 264 27.25 6.02 42.94
CA GLU A 264 28.01 6.77 43.94
C GLU A 264 28.44 8.04 43.18
N ILE A 265 28.41 9.20 43.83
CA ILE A 265 28.85 10.48 43.26
C ILE A 265 30.32 10.67 43.64
N LEU A 266 31.21 10.82 42.66
CA LEU A 266 32.58 11.30 42.84
C LEU A 266 32.89 12.36 41.77
N GLU A 267 32.87 13.63 42.17
CA GLU A 267 33.59 14.71 41.48
C GLU A 267 35.08 14.68 41.87
N PRO A 268 35.99 15.16 41.02
CA PRO A 268 37.25 15.71 41.48
C PRO A 268 37.27 17.24 41.33
N LYS A 269 37.50 17.94 42.45
CA LYS A 269 38.02 19.30 42.48
C LYS A 269 39.53 19.27 42.71
N ARG A 270 40.24 19.98 41.83
CA ARG A 270 41.61 20.51 41.90
C ARG A 270 42.79 19.55 42.02
#